data_AF-A0A1Q8TPL1-F1
#
_entry.id   AF-A0A1Q8TPL1-F1
#
_cell.length_a   1.000
_cell.length_b   1.000
_cell.length_c   1.000
_cell.angle_alpha   90.00
_cell.angle_beta   90.00
_cell.angle_gamma   90.00
#
_symmetry.space_group_name_H-M   'P 1'
#
loop_
_entity.id
_entity.type
_entity.pdbx_description
1 polymer ?
#
loop_
_entity_poly.entity_id
_entity_poly.type
_entity_poly.pdbx_seq_one_letter_code
_entity_poly.pdbx_strand_id
1 'polypeptide(L)'
;MHGGQPGVVNADGTEPGPVTIPSNSGGGLGTLTEWWAYDGSMDPTAATHLRGSCSCGWRGETLYPVDWDQAHEQQPYEYDTSGPERDWLQHTEEVRAALVPLPETLAALLDQVNEQVSVLSDREPLVALRAANILQQHTRMSQQNAARTIEQDRISPAAVGTALGCTPSQAKDQLRTYR
;
A
#
# COMPACT_ATOMS: atom_id res chain seq x y z
N MET A 1 4.67 -3.15 2.35
CA MET A 1 4.36 -1.78 1.87
C MET A 1 2.89 -1.54 2.10
N HIS A 2 2.53 -0.44 2.76
CA HIS A 2 1.15 0.00 3.00
C HIS A 2 0.77 1.06 1.95
N GLY A 3 0.64 0.64 0.70
CA GLY A 3 0.24 1.55 -0.38
C GLY A 3 -1.23 1.92 -0.22
N GLY A 4 -1.53 3.22 -0.28
CA GLY A 4 -2.89 3.73 -0.15
C GLY A 4 -3.48 4.16 -1.47
N GLN A 5 -4.80 4.03 -1.57
CA GLN A 5 -5.60 4.63 -2.63
C GLN A 5 -7.02 4.88 -2.10
N PRO A 6 -7.78 5.81 -2.70
CA PRO A 6 -9.22 5.88 -2.46
C PRO A 6 -9.90 4.56 -2.87
N GLY A 7 -10.58 3.91 -1.93
CA GLY A 7 -11.48 2.79 -2.21
C GLY A 7 -12.89 3.29 -2.49
N VAL A 8 -13.64 2.57 -3.32
CA VAL A 8 -15.02 2.95 -3.73
C VAL A 8 -16.07 2.13 -3.00
N VAL A 9 -17.21 2.76 -2.71
CA VAL A 9 -18.33 2.16 -2.00
C VAL A 9 -19.65 2.47 -2.70
N ASN A 10 -20.42 1.43 -2.98
CA ASN A 10 -21.75 1.49 -3.59
C ASN A 10 -22.80 2.05 -2.63
N ALA A 11 -23.96 2.42 -3.16
CA ALA A 11 -25.08 2.94 -2.36
C ALA A 11 -25.57 1.96 -1.27
N ASP A 12 -25.41 0.66 -1.50
CA ASP A 12 -25.75 -0.40 -0.57
C ASP A 12 -24.65 -0.69 0.48
N GLY A 13 -23.55 0.07 0.45
CA GLY A 13 -22.41 -0.08 1.35
C GLY A 13 -21.40 -1.15 0.94
N THR A 14 -21.58 -1.81 -0.21
CA THR A 14 -20.64 -2.82 -0.72
C THR A 14 -19.46 -2.18 -1.48
N GLU A 15 -18.32 -2.87 -1.54
CA GLU A 15 -17.25 -2.50 -2.48
C GLU A 15 -17.47 -3.24 -3.81
N PRO A 16 -17.50 -2.53 -4.95
CA PRO A 16 -17.57 -3.18 -6.26
C PRO A 16 -16.26 -3.93 -6.56
N GLY A 17 -16.35 -4.94 -7.43
CA GLY A 17 -15.18 -5.64 -7.95
C GLY A 17 -14.35 -4.77 -8.91
N PRO A 18 -13.19 -5.25 -9.38
CA PRO A 18 -12.40 -4.54 -10.40
C PRO A 18 -13.19 -4.32 -11.69
N VAL A 19 -13.12 -3.11 -12.27
CA VAL A 19 -13.75 -2.80 -13.56
C VAL A 19 -12.94 -3.45 -14.68
N THR A 20 -13.60 -4.22 -15.54
CA THR A 20 -12.94 -4.90 -16.66
C THR A 20 -12.94 -4.00 -17.89
N ILE A 21 -11.77 -3.74 -18.47
CA ILE A 21 -11.67 -2.98 -19.72
C ILE A 21 -12.01 -3.92 -20.90
N PRO A 22 -13.10 -3.70 -21.64
CA PRO A 22 -13.44 -4.53 -22.78
C PRO A 22 -12.36 -4.37 -23.87
N SER A 23 -11.90 -5.50 -24.40
CA SER A 23 -11.01 -5.53 -25.55
C SER A 23 -11.81 -5.84 -26.80
N ASN A 24 -11.68 -5.02 -27.83
CA ASN A 24 -12.34 -5.24 -29.11
C ASN A 24 -11.66 -6.38 -29.92
N SER A 25 -10.63 -7.03 -29.36
CA SER A 25 -9.78 -8.01 -30.04
C SER A 25 -9.50 -9.25 -29.17
N GLY A 26 -10.52 -9.82 -28.53
CA GLY A 26 -10.50 -11.20 -28.01
C GLY A 26 -9.56 -11.55 -26.83
N GLY A 27 -8.76 -10.60 -26.33
CA GLY A 27 -7.96 -10.74 -25.11
C GLY A 27 -8.11 -9.50 -24.25
N GLY A 28 -8.63 -9.65 -23.02
CA GLY A 28 -8.90 -8.53 -22.10
C GLY A 28 -7.67 -7.67 -21.84
N LEU A 29 -7.85 -6.34 -21.82
CA LEU A 29 -6.76 -5.35 -21.70
C LEU A 29 -6.29 -5.12 -20.26
N GLY A 30 -7.02 -5.64 -19.26
CA GLY A 30 -6.70 -5.51 -17.84
C GLY A 30 -7.94 -5.18 -17.01
N THR A 31 -7.73 -5.04 -15.69
CA THR A 31 -8.73 -4.59 -14.73
C THR A 31 -8.26 -3.29 -14.07
N LEU A 32 -9.18 -2.36 -13.82
CA LEU A 32 -8.94 -1.14 -13.07
C LEU A 32 -9.54 -1.25 -11.66
N THR A 33 -8.82 -0.70 -10.69
CA THR A 33 -9.30 -0.49 -9.30
C THR A 33 -9.29 0.98 -8.91
N GLU A 34 -8.88 1.86 -9.82
CA GLU A 34 -8.83 3.30 -9.60
C GLU A 34 -10.26 3.84 -9.42
N TRP A 35 -10.45 4.71 -8.42
CA TRP A 35 -11.78 5.17 -8.02
C TRP A 35 -12.58 5.82 -9.15
N TRP A 36 -11.92 6.56 -10.04
CA TRP A 36 -12.54 7.28 -11.15
C TRP A 36 -13.12 6.35 -12.22
N ALA A 37 -12.77 5.05 -12.21
CA ALA A 37 -13.34 4.07 -13.13
C ALA A 37 -14.78 3.64 -12.75
N TYR A 38 -15.26 4.04 -11.56
CA TYR A 38 -16.54 3.63 -10.98
C TYR A 38 -17.63 4.71 -11.11
N ASP A 39 -17.54 5.54 -12.14
CA ASP A 39 -18.46 6.64 -12.45
C ASP A 39 -19.79 6.19 -13.10
N GLY A 40 -19.96 4.88 -13.30
CA GLY A 40 -21.10 4.28 -14.00
C GLY A 40 -20.97 4.23 -15.52
N SER A 41 -19.83 4.64 -16.10
CA SER A 41 -19.58 4.52 -17.55
C SER A 41 -19.25 3.10 -17.98
N MET A 42 -18.60 2.32 -17.11
CA MET A 42 -18.16 0.94 -17.38
C MET A 42 -18.85 -0.12 -16.50
N ASP A 43 -19.60 0.29 -15.49
CA ASP A 43 -20.38 -0.55 -14.57
C ASP A 43 -21.85 -0.08 -14.55
N PRO A 44 -22.85 -0.97 -14.44
CA PRO A 44 -24.26 -0.58 -14.36
C PRO A 44 -24.61 0.40 -13.24
N THR A 45 -23.77 0.54 -12.19
CA THR A 45 -24.02 1.49 -11.10
C THR A 45 -22.78 2.28 -10.72
N ALA A 46 -22.89 3.61 -10.70
CA ALA A 46 -21.84 4.46 -10.17
C ALA A 46 -21.68 4.27 -8.65
N ALA A 47 -20.44 4.26 -8.16
CA ALA A 47 -20.18 4.28 -6.72
C ALA A 47 -20.71 5.59 -6.11
N THR A 48 -21.06 5.60 -4.82
CA THR A 48 -21.62 6.81 -4.19
C THR A 48 -20.66 7.46 -3.20
N HIS A 49 -19.67 6.70 -2.72
CA HIS A 49 -18.73 7.18 -1.72
C HIS A 49 -17.32 6.66 -1.99
N LEU A 50 -16.33 7.40 -1.49
CA LEU A 50 -14.95 6.97 -1.31
C LEU A 50 -14.68 6.66 0.16
N ARG A 51 -13.64 5.86 0.41
CA ARG A 51 -13.05 5.65 1.73
C ARG A 51 -11.55 5.44 1.63
N GLY A 52 -10.84 5.63 2.74
CA GLY A 52 -9.43 5.21 2.80
C GLY A 52 -9.29 3.71 2.55
N SER A 53 -8.32 3.29 1.75
CA SER A 53 -8.01 1.89 1.55
C SER A 53 -6.50 1.66 1.56
N CYS A 54 -6.07 0.52 2.09
CA CYS A 54 -4.68 0.14 2.13
C CYS A 54 -4.46 -1.24 1.50
N SER A 55 -3.32 -1.42 0.85
CA SER A 55 -2.87 -2.70 0.28
C SER A 55 -2.75 -3.84 1.30
N CYS A 56 -2.74 -3.53 2.61
CA CYS A 56 -2.78 -4.52 3.68
C CYS A 56 -4.19 -5.10 3.94
N GLY A 57 -5.22 -4.59 3.26
CA GLY A 57 -6.61 -5.00 3.44
C GLY A 57 -7.42 -4.10 4.38
N TRP A 58 -6.78 -3.12 5.04
CA TRP A 58 -7.49 -2.13 5.84
C TRP A 58 -8.43 -1.27 4.97
N ARG A 59 -9.53 -0.87 5.59
CA ARG A 59 -10.61 -0.08 5.00
C ARG A 59 -11.07 0.96 6.02
N GLY A 60 -11.06 2.23 5.63
CA GLY A 60 -11.55 3.33 6.45
C GLY A 60 -13.04 3.20 6.73
N GLU A 61 -13.44 3.63 7.93
CA GLU A 61 -14.85 3.62 8.36
C GLU A 61 -15.63 4.83 7.83
N THR A 62 -14.94 5.96 7.63
CA THR A 62 -15.55 7.18 7.10
C THR A 62 -15.82 7.03 5.61
N LEU A 63 -17.06 7.33 5.21
CA LEU A 63 -17.49 7.40 3.82
C LEU A 63 -17.57 8.86 3.37
N TYR A 64 -16.87 9.20 2.30
CA TYR A 64 -16.84 10.52 1.70
C TYR A 64 -17.68 10.49 0.43
N PRO A 65 -18.76 11.28 0.31
CA PRO A 65 -19.59 11.25 -0.89
C PRO A 65 -18.78 11.63 -2.14
N VAL A 66 -19.06 10.97 -3.26
CA VAL A 66 -18.54 11.35 -4.58
C VAL A 66 -19.57 12.22 -5.28
N ASP A 67 -19.14 13.39 -5.73
CA ASP A 67 -19.87 14.20 -6.70
C ASP A 67 -19.33 13.87 -8.09
N TRP A 68 -20.09 13.07 -8.85
CA TRP A 68 -19.69 12.69 -10.20
C TRP A 68 -19.76 13.84 -11.18
N ASP A 69 -20.74 14.74 -11.03
CA ASP A 69 -20.85 15.91 -11.91
C ASP A 69 -19.56 16.75 -11.79
N GLN A 70 -19.07 16.96 -10.56
CA GLN A 70 -17.78 17.61 -10.32
C GLN A 70 -16.59 16.76 -10.82
N ALA A 71 -16.57 15.46 -10.57
CA ALA A 71 -15.48 14.58 -10.95
C ALA A 71 -15.29 14.48 -12.47
N HIS A 72 -16.37 14.56 -13.25
CA HIS A 72 -16.33 14.56 -14.72
C HIS A 72 -15.78 15.86 -15.31
N GLU A 73 -15.82 16.97 -14.58
CA GLU A 73 -15.27 18.26 -15.01
C GLU A 73 -13.75 18.39 -14.77
N GLN A 74 -13.17 17.52 -13.95
CA GLN A 74 -11.79 17.60 -13.45
C GLN A 74 -10.94 16.43 -13.94
N GLN A 75 -9.62 16.60 -14.02
CA GLN A 75 -8.76 15.42 -14.15
C GLN A 75 -8.81 14.61 -12.83
N PRO A 76 -8.69 13.27 -12.85
CA PRO A 76 -8.85 12.47 -11.64
C PRO A 76 -7.90 12.83 -10.48
N TYR A 77 -6.72 13.40 -10.75
CA TYR A 77 -5.79 13.86 -9.72
C TYR A 77 -6.09 15.25 -9.17
N GLU A 78 -7.05 15.98 -9.77
CA GLU A 78 -7.50 17.30 -9.32
C GLU A 78 -8.72 17.19 -8.38
N TYR A 79 -9.46 16.07 -8.44
CA TYR A 79 -10.59 15.82 -7.54
C TYR A 79 -10.12 15.63 -6.09
N ASP A 80 -10.85 16.24 -5.16
CA ASP A 80 -10.50 16.21 -3.73
C ASP A 80 -10.69 14.80 -3.13
N THR A 81 -9.57 14.11 -2.96
CA THR A 81 -9.49 12.81 -2.28
C THR A 81 -8.79 12.90 -0.91
N SER A 82 -8.66 14.12 -0.37
CA SER A 82 -7.92 14.38 0.88
C SER A 82 -8.54 13.73 2.11
N GLY A 83 -9.85 13.48 2.10
CA GLY A 83 -10.54 12.72 3.15
C GLY A 83 -10.01 11.28 3.25
N PRO A 84 -10.25 10.43 2.24
CA PRO A 84 -9.69 9.09 2.15
C PRO A 84 -8.18 9.02 2.36
N GLU A 85 -7.42 9.98 1.82
CA GLU A 85 -5.96 10.05 1.96
C GLU A 85 -5.55 10.25 3.42
N ARG A 86 -6.19 11.18 4.15
CA ARG A 86 -5.91 11.40 5.57
C ARG A 86 -6.20 10.16 6.42
N ASP A 87 -7.31 9.47 6.16
CA ASP A 87 -7.64 8.25 6.90
C ASP A 87 -6.58 7.16 6.64
N TRP A 88 -6.11 7.02 5.40
CA TRP A 88 -5.01 6.11 5.07
C TRP A 88 -3.69 6.51 5.75
N LEU A 89 -3.32 7.79 5.72
CA LEU A 89 -2.12 8.30 6.39
C LEU A 89 -2.17 8.01 7.89
N GLN A 90 -3.31 8.29 8.54
CA GLN A 90 -3.52 7.96 9.95
C GLN A 90 -3.35 6.46 10.20
N HIS A 91 -3.98 5.61 9.38
CA HIS A 91 -3.81 4.16 9.49
C HIS A 91 -2.34 3.73 9.39
N THR A 92 -1.58 4.28 8.44
CA THR A 92 -0.16 3.94 8.31
C THR A 92 0.68 4.38 9.50
N GLU A 93 0.33 5.49 10.14
CA GLU A 93 1.00 5.95 11.36
C GLU A 93 0.65 5.07 12.55
N GLU A 94 -0.61 4.66 12.70
CA GLU A 94 -1.03 3.70 13.73
C GLU A 94 -0.32 2.36 13.58
N VAL A 95 -0.21 1.85 12.35
CA VAL A 95 0.55 0.63 12.07
C VAL A 95 2.03 0.83 12.41
N ARG A 96 2.63 1.96 12.02
CA ARG A 96 4.03 2.29 12.31
C ARG A 96 4.29 2.34 13.82
N ALA A 97 3.41 2.99 14.58
CA ALA A 97 3.50 3.10 16.02
C ALA A 97 3.35 1.74 16.74
N ALA A 98 2.63 0.80 16.13
CA ALA A 98 2.47 -0.55 16.64
C ALA A 98 3.65 -1.49 16.32
N LEU A 99 4.57 -1.09 15.43
CA LEU A 99 5.74 -1.91 15.08
C LEU A 99 6.70 -2.03 16.27
N VAL A 100 7.56 -3.05 16.21
CA VAL A 100 8.69 -3.15 17.15
C VAL A 100 9.58 -1.91 16.96
N PRO A 101 9.77 -1.09 18.01
CA PRO A 101 10.51 0.16 17.87
C PRO A 101 11.98 -0.11 17.54
N LEU A 102 12.51 0.65 16.59
CA LEU A 102 13.94 0.67 16.32
C LEU A 102 14.64 1.60 17.31
N PRO A 103 15.94 1.36 17.62
CA PRO A 103 16.75 2.37 18.30
C PRO A 103 16.71 3.70 17.54
N GLU A 104 16.52 4.82 18.23
CA GLU A 104 16.30 6.15 17.63
C GLU A 104 17.36 6.52 16.59
N THR A 105 18.64 6.30 16.91
CA THR A 105 19.75 6.55 15.97
C THR A 105 19.62 5.73 14.68
N LEU A 106 19.16 4.48 14.78
CA LEU A 106 18.99 3.61 13.61
C LEU A 106 17.77 4.05 12.79
N ALA A 107 16.66 4.41 13.44
CA ALA A 107 15.48 4.95 12.76
C ALA A 107 15.85 6.21 11.95
N ALA A 108 16.53 7.17 12.59
CA ALA A 108 16.95 8.41 11.94
C ALA A 108 17.91 8.17 10.76
N LEU A 109 18.82 7.21 10.86
CA LEU A 109 19.72 6.85 9.74
C LEU A 109 18.95 6.23 8.57
N LEU A 110 17.98 5.35 8.84
CA LEU A 110 17.14 4.75 7.80
C LEU A 110 16.29 5.80 7.10
N ASP A 111 15.73 6.76 7.84
CA ASP A 111 14.96 7.87 7.28
C ASP A 111 15.84 8.75 6.36
N GLN A 112 17.05 9.09 6.79
CA GLN A 112 18.00 9.85 5.97
C GLN A 112 18.40 9.11 4.69
N VAL A 113 18.65 7.80 4.77
CA VAL A 113 18.96 6.98 3.59
C VAL A 113 17.76 6.94 2.65
N ASN A 114 16.56 6.75 3.18
CA ASN A 114 15.32 6.72 2.39
C ASN A 114 15.09 8.06 1.66
N GLU A 115 15.23 9.18 2.35
CA GLU A 115 15.10 10.51 1.75
C GLU A 115 16.10 10.73 0.61
N GLN A 116 17.38 10.39 0.83
CA GLN A 116 18.41 10.53 -0.21
C GLN A 116 18.13 9.63 -1.42
N VAL A 117 17.73 8.37 -1.20
CA VAL A 117 17.37 7.46 -2.29
C VAL A 117 16.13 7.96 -3.04
N SER A 118 15.14 8.51 -2.34
CA SER A 118 13.94 9.10 -2.94
C SER A 118 14.26 10.29 -3.83
N VAL A 119 15.12 11.21 -3.37
CA VAL A 119 15.58 12.34 -4.19
C VAL A 119 16.34 11.85 -5.43
N LEU A 120 17.14 10.79 -5.29
CA LEU A 120 17.87 10.18 -6.41
C LEU A 120 16.94 9.49 -7.40
N SER A 121 15.81 8.91 -6.99
CA SER A 121 14.91 8.22 -7.93
C SER A 121 14.37 9.15 -9.02
N ASP A 122 14.12 10.42 -8.69
CA ASP A 122 13.60 11.41 -9.65
C ASP A 122 14.71 12.00 -10.53
N ARG A 123 15.93 12.13 -9.99
CA ARG A 123 17.04 12.87 -10.63
C ARG A 123 18.05 11.97 -11.33
N GLU A 124 18.36 10.83 -10.71
CA GLU A 124 19.43 9.90 -11.10
C GLU A 124 18.98 8.43 -10.85
N PRO A 125 17.99 7.93 -11.60
CA PRO A 125 17.31 6.65 -11.29
C PRO A 125 18.24 5.43 -11.28
N LEU A 126 19.30 5.41 -12.09
CA LEU A 126 20.29 4.33 -12.06
C LEU A 126 21.13 4.33 -10.78
N VAL A 127 21.39 5.50 -10.19
CA VAL A 127 22.11 5.64 -8.93
C VAL A 127 21.22 5.20 -7.77
N ALA A 128 19.96 5.62 -7.77
CA ALA A 128 18.96 5.16 -6.80
C ALA A 128 18.81 3.64 -6.81
N LEU A 129 18.68 3.04 -8.00
CA LEU A 129 18.59 1.58 -8.16
C LEU A 129 19.84 0.86 -7.63
N ARG A 130 21.04 1.39 -7.92
CA ARG A 130 22.29 0.83 -7.40
C ARG A 130 22.35 0.93 -5.87
N ALA A 131 21.98 2.06 -5.29
CA ALA A 131 21.97 2.27 -3.85
C ALA A 131 21.01 1.29 -3.15
N ALA A 132 19.79 1.15 -3.68
CA ALA A 132 18.81 0.19 -3.17
C ALA A 132 19.32 -1.25 -3.23
N ASN A 133 19.97 -1.65 -4.34
CA ASN A 133 20.53 -3.00 -4.47
C ASN A 133 21.68 -3.26 -3.47
N ILE A 134 22.54 -2.27 -3.23
CA ILE A 134 23.62 -2.36 -2.23
C ILE A 134 23.03 -2.58 -0.82
N LEU A 135 22.01 -1.80 -0.45
CA LEU A 135 21.33 -1.93 0.85
C LEU A 135 20.73 -3.33 1.02
N GLN A 136 19.97 -3.80 0.02
CA GLN A 136 19.37 -5.13 0.02
C GLN A 136 20.43 -6.23 0.18
N GLN A 137 21.55 -6.12 -0.53
CA GLN A 137 22.62 -7.11 -0.48
C GLN A 137 23.31 -7.15 0.89
N HIS A 138 23.58 -5.99 1.50
CA HIS A 138 24.20 -5.94 2.82
C HIS A 138 23.27 -6.42 3.94
N THR A 139 21.97 -6.21 3.83
CA THR A 139 21.01 -6.67 4.85
C THR A 139 20.66 -8.16 4.72
N ARG A 140 20.87 -8.77 3.54
CA ARG A 140 20.41 -10.13 3.26
C ARG A 140 20.92 -11.17 4.26
N MET A 141 22.22 -11.18 4.56
CA MET A 141 22.77 -12.15 5.52
C MET A 141 22.20 -11.94 6.93
N SER A 142 22.06 -10.68 7.36
CA SER A 142 21.47 -10.35 8.66
C SER A 142 20.00 -10.79 8.75
N GLN A 143 19.23 -10.62 7.67
CA GLN A 143 17.85 -11.10 7.58
C GLN A 143 17.76 -12.62 7.68
N GLN A 144 18.61 -13.35 6.95
CA GLN A 144 18.66 -14.81 7.01
C GLN A 144 19.01 -15.31 8.42
N ASN A 145 19.97 -14.67 9.09
CA ASN A 145 20.34 -15.02 10.46
C ASN A 145 19.21 -14.72 11.45
N ALA A 146 18.58 -13.55 11.36
CA ALA A 146 17.43 -13.18 12.19
C ALA A 146 16.25 -14.15 11.99
N ALA A 147 15.95 -14.54 10.75
CA ALA A 147 14.91 -15.50 10.43
C ALA A 147 15.18 -16.87 11.08
N ARG A 148 16.42 -17.37 11.03
CA ARG A 148 16.81 -18.61 11.71
C ARG A 148 16.65 -18.51 13.23
N THR A 149 17.05 -17.40 13.84
CA THR A 149 16.87 -17.17 15.28
C THR A 149 15.40 -17.13 15.66
N ILE A 150 14.57 -16.41 14.91
CA ILE A 150 13.10 -16.36 15.08
C ILE A 150 12.48 -17.77 15.08
N GLU A 151 12.93 -18.63 14.17
CA GLU A 151 12.46 -20.02 14.07
C GLU A 151 12.94 -20.89 15.24
N GLN A 152 14.21 -20.76 15.63
CA GLN A 152 14.81 -21.48 16.75
C GLN A 152 14.11 -21.13 18.08
N ASP A 153 13.85 -19.84 18.28
CA ASP A 153 13.18 -19.31 19.48
C ASP A 153 11.67 -19.49 19.44
N ARG A 154 11.12 -20.03 18.33
CA ARG A 154 9.68 -20.26 18.12
C ARG A 154 8.84 -19.01 18.34
N ILE A 155 9.35 -17.86 17.91
CA ILE A 155 8.61 -16.59 17.98
C ILE A 155 7.30 -16.73 17.20
N SER A 156 6.20 -16.24 17.78
CA SER A 156 4.89 -16.42 17.19
C SER A 156 4.77 -15.66 15.84
N PRO A 157 4.05 -16.21 14.85
CA PRO A 157 3.80 -15.51 13.59
C PRO A 157 3.13 -14.14 13.76
N ALA A 158 2.35 -13.95 14.83
CA ALA A 158 1.76 -12.68 15.16
C ALA A 158 2.81 -11.64 15.56
N ALA A 159 3.76 -12.01 16.43
CA ALA A 159 4.85 -11.12 16.83
C ALA A 159 5.77 -10.77 15.65
N VAL A 160 6.04 -11.74 14.77
CA VAL A 160 6.80 -11.46 13.52
C VAL A 160 6.02 -10.53 12.60
N GLY A 161 4.71 -10.73 12.46
CA GLY A 161 3.83 -9.83 11.71
C GLY A 161 3.89 -8.40 12.23
N THR A 162 3.81 -8.21 13.55
CA THR A 162 3.98 -6.90 14.20
C THR A 162 5.36 -6.31 13.91
N ALA A 163 6.44 -7.10 13.97
CA ALA A 163 7.79 -6.58 13.71
C ALA A 163 7.99 -6.16 12.24
N LEU A 164 7.33 -6.84 11.30
CA LEU A 164 7.46 -6.57 9.86
C LEU A 164 6.36 -5.64 9.31
N GLY A 165 5.36 -5.28 10.12
CA GLY A 165 4.20 -4.50 9.69
C GLY A 165 3.30 -5.21 8.70
N CYS A 166 3.13 -6.53 8.84
CA CYS A 166 2.32 -7.37 7.97
C CYS A 166 1.45 -8.37 8.75
N THR A 167 0.55 -9.07 8.06
CA THR A 167 -0.31 -10.08 8.72
C THR A 167 0.50 -11.32 9.13
N PRO A 168 0.00 -12.14 10.08
CA PRO A 168 0.69 -13.37 10.48
C PRO A 168 0.89 -14.37 9.34
N SER A 169 0.00 -14.40 8.33
CA SER A 169 0.16 -15.23 7.14
C SER A 169 1.26 -14.68 6.22
N GLN A 170 1.25 -13.37 5.94
CA GLN A 170 2.30 -12.70 5.18
C GLN A 170 3.67 -12.85 5.84
N ALA A 171 3.75 -12.77 7.17
CA ALA A 171 4.97 -12.97 7.93
C ALA A 171 5.56 -14.38 7.73
N LYS A 172 4.71 -15.42 7.71
CA LYS A 172 5.16 -16.80 7.42
C LYS A 172 5.71 -16.92 6.01
N ASP A 173 5.04 -16.36 5.02
CA ASP A 173 5.49 -16.41 3.64
C ASP A 173 6.81 -15.64 3.46
N GLN A 174 6.94 -14.48 4.09
CA GLN A 174 8.15 -13.67 4.09
C GLN A 174 9.34 -14.39 4.76
N LEU A 175 9.15 -15.02 5.91
CA LEU A 175 10.21 -15.79 6.57
C LEU A 175 10.74 -16.93 5.67
N ARG A 176 9.88 -17.53 4.85
CA ARG A 176 10.29 -18.57 3.89
C ARG A 176 11.17 -18.02 2.78
N THR A 177 11.04 -16.76 2.39
CA THR A 177 11.91 -16.13 1.37
C THR A 177 13.29 -15.75 1.91
N TYR A 178 13.43 -15.66 3.24
CA TYR A 178 14.70 -15.43 3.93
C TYR A 178 15.49 -16.72 4.21
N ARG A 179 15.07 -17.87 3.67
CA ARG A 179 15.84 -19.12 3.73
C ARG A 179 16.74 -19.25 2.50
#